data_AF-A0A850V984-F1
#
_entry.id   AF-A0A850V984-F1
#
_cell.length_a   1.000
_cell.length_b   1.000
_cell.length_c   1.000
_cell.angle_alpha   90.00
_cell.angle_beta   90.00
_cell.angle_gamma   90.00
#
_symmetry.space_group_name_H-M   'P 1'
#
loop_
_entity.id
_entity.type
_entity.pdbx_description
1 polymer ?
#
loop_
_entity_poly.entity_id
_entity_poly.type
_entity_poly.pdbx_seq_one_letter_code
_entity_poly.pdbx_strand_id
1 'polypeptide(L)'
;MGPLLGVLALAALLSPGRACPAPCSCSPKKNGRLLAECAYRELRDVPRGLSPNVTILTLSANRLGRLGRAALAEVPELQSLWLGYNHISAVEPGAFAALPHLKNLDLSHNRLADFPWQDLRNLSALQILKLSNNRLGAVPRGALAGLRQLRSLWLNDNELATLARGTFEGLPALAQLQLFHNPFNCSCKLFWLKEWAHGTSVVISRAGSTLCAAPARLRGRPVTDIPGELCVPPSAQLTYLSGPGDGLTLTLHCSVAGSPPPEIRWRIRTAARRLDIHGPTVARDGGAKAGRRRVLAFKNGTVAIPDFGKEDEGTYTCLAVNDVGERDVSVNVALAGSANPAAEELPRDDPQAGQPGGHRCSKGDELDPSGMGEKLVIVYRLPGEARSGAGARQFRLGILPLALGLLLW
;
A
#
# COMPACT_ATOMS: atom_id res chain seq x y z
N MET A 1 -81.53 44.55 -12.15
CA MET A 1 -80.50 45.02 -13.10
C MET A 1 -79.22 45.22 -12.29
N GLY A 2 -78.11 44.63 -12.73
CA GLY A 2 -76.88 44.49 -11.91
C GLY A 2 -75.85 45.62 -12.10
N PRO A 3 -74.53 45.37 -11.93
CA PRO A 3 -73.89 44.11 -11.53
C PRO A 3 -72.90 44.23 -10.34
N LEU A 4 -72.45 43.08 -9.82
CA LEU A 4 -71.26 43.01 -8.96
C LEU A 4 -70.02 43.41 -9.76
N LEU A 5 -69.26 44.40 -9.29
CA LEU A 5 -67.89 44.64 -9.73
C LEU A 5 -66.96 43.59 -9.12
N GLY A 6 -66.80 42.48 -9.84
CA GLY A 6 -65.83 41.45 -9.51
C GLY A 6 -64.42 42.01 -9.62
N VAL A 7 -63.67 41.96 -8.52
CA VAL A 7 -62.22 42.18 -8.53
C VAL A 7 -61.57 41.03 -9.27
N LEU A 8 -61.43 41.19 -10.59
CA LEU A 8 -60.50 40.39 -11.39
C LEU A 8 -59.08 40.79 -11.00
N ALA A 9 -58.63 40.24 -9.88
CA ALA A 9 -57.22 40.05 -9.66
C ALA A 9 -56.70 39.25 -10.87
N LEU A 10 -55.84 39.87 -11.68
CA LEU A 10 -54.95 39.10 -12.53
C LEU A 10 -54.08 38.27 -11.59
N ALA A 11 -54.54 37.06 -11.30
CA ALA A 11 -53.67 35.95 -10.99
C ALA A 11 -52.77 35.81 -12.22
N ALA A 12 -51.64 36.52 -12.19
CA ALA A 12 -50.56 36.30 -13.13
C ALA A 12 -50.35 34.79 -13.19
N LEU A 13 -50.29 34.25 -14.41
CA LEU A 13 -50.15 32.83 -14.68
C LEU A 13 -48.78 32.35 -14.17
N LEU A 14 -48.67 32.17 -12.85
CA LEU A 14 -47.76 31.31 -12.13
C LEU A 14 -48.11 29.87 -12.48
N SER A 15 -47.99 29.59 -13.77
CA SER A 15 -47.61 28.29 -14.26
C SER A 15 -46.45 27.82 -13.39
N PRO A 16 -46.40 26.55 -12.94
CA PRO A 16 -45.17 25.92 -12.43
C PRO A 16 -44.08 25.78 -13.52
N GLY A 17 -44.15 26.62 -14.56
CA GLY A 17 -43.43 26.58 -15.80
C GLY A 17 -42.02 27.12 -15.63
N ARG A 18 -41.13 26.22 -15.18
CA ARG A 18 -39.67 26.35 -15.22
C ARG A 18 -39.12 27.42 -14.29
N ALA A 19 -38.91 27.02 -13.04
CA ALA A 19 -37.86 27.59 -12.21
C ALA A 19 -36.53 27.55 -13.01
N CYS A 20 -36.12 28.72 -13.49
CA CYS A 20 -34.91 28.91 -14.26
C CYS A 20 -34.31 30.26 -13.84
N PRO A 21 -33.09 30.30 -13.30
CA PRO A 21 -32.49 31.55 -12.85
C PRO A 21 -32.15 32.44 -14.04
N ALA A 22 -32.36 33.75 -13.88
CA ALA A 22 -32.09 34.79 -14.90
C ALA A 22 -30.72 34.70 -15.63
N PRO A 23 -29.59 34.33 -15.01
CA PRO A 23 -28.33 34.12 -15.75
C PRO A 23 -28.35 32.93 -16.73
N CYS A 24 -29.30 32.02 -16.64
CA CYS A 24 -29.38 30.78 -17.44
C CYS A 24 -30.53 30.79 -18.45
N SER A 25 -30.47 29.89 -19.43
CA SER A 25 -31.57 29.61 -20.37
C SER A 25 -32.00 28.15 -20.28
N CYS A 26 -33.26 27.89 -19.90
CA CYS A 26 -33.77 26.53 -19.70
C CYS A 26 -34.68 26.08 -20.84
N SER A 27 -34.28 25.02 -21.56
CA SER A 27 -34.97 24.52 -22.75
C SER A 27 -35.13 23.00 -22.76
N PRO A 28 -36.30 22.46 -23.17
CA PRO A 28 -36.47 21.04 -23.40
C PRO A 28 -35.75 20.62 -24.70
N LYS A 29 -35.07 19.47 -24.66
CA LYS A 29 -34.49 18.81 -25.84
C LYS A 29 -35.50 17.84 -26.46
N LYS A 30 -35.29 17.49 -27.73
CA LYS A 30 -36.16 16.58 -28.51
C LYS A 30 -36.39 15.20 -27.88
N ASN A 31 -35.50 14.77 -26.97
CA ASN A 31 -35.57 13.50 -26.24
C ASN A 31 -36.16 13.63 -24.82
N GLY A 32 -36.95 14.69 -24.56
CA GLY A 32 -37.60 14.93 -23.26
C GLY A 32 -36.70 15.47 -22.15
N ARG A 33 -35.38 15.54 -22.36
CA ARG A 33 -34.43 16.07 -21.37
C ARG A 33 -34.54 17.59 -21.23
N LEU A 34 -34.61 18.09 -20.00
CA LEU A 34 -34.48 19.52 -19.72
C LEU A 34 -33.00 19.90 -19.60
N LEU A 35 -32.57 20.87 -20.42
CA LEU A 35 -31.27 21.54 -20.34
C LEU A 35 -31.41 22.87 -19.61
N ALA A 36 -30.52 23.16 -18.67
CA ALA A 36 -30.22 24.50 -18.19
C ALA A 36 -28.85 24.95 -18.75
N GLU A 37 -28.87 25.96 -19.62
CA GLU A 37 -27.69 26.53 -20.27
C GLU A 37 -27.18 27.75 -19.47
N CYS A 38 -26.08 27.59 -18.74
CA CYS A 38 -25.48 28.64 -17.90
C CYS A 38 -23.99 28.90 -18.23
N ALA A 39 -23.50 28.41 -19.37
CA ALA A 39 -22.12 28.60 -19.82
C ALA A 39 -21.83 30.03 -20.30
N TYR A 40 -20.59 30.50 -20.15
CA TYR A 40 -20.13 31.85 -20.58
C TYR A 40 -20.89 33.02 -19.91
N ARG A 41 -21.18 32.92 -18.61
CA ARG A 41 -21.98 33.90 -17.83
C ARG A 41 -21.21 34.55 -16.67
N GLU A 42 -19.88 34.40 -16.65
CA GLU A 42 -18.97 34.89 -15.60
C GLU A 42 -19.30 34.44 -14.16
N LEU A 43 -20.10 33.38 -14.00
CA LEU A 43 -20.66 32.95 -12.71
C LEU A 43 -19.58 32.59 -11.69
N ARG A 44 -19.76 33.02 -10.43
CA ARG A 44 -18.85 32.70 -9.31
C ARG A 44 -19.32 31.54 -8.45
N ASP A 45 -20.63 31.28 -8.45
CA ASP A 45 -21.31 30.20 -7.74
C ASP A 45 -22.40 29.59 -8.64
N VAL A 46 -22.88 28.38 -8.30
CA VAL A 46 -23.98 27.73 -9.03
C VAL A 46 -25.28 28.54 -8.79
N PRO A 47 -26.02 28.94 -9.85
CA PRO A 47 -27.27 29.68 -9.69
C PRO A 47 -28.34 28.86 -8.95
N ARG A 48 -29.02 29.50 -7.99
CA ARG A 48 -30.17 28.94 -7.25
C ARG A 48 -31.48 29.15 -8.02
N GLY A 49 -32.50 28.36 -7.69
CA GLY A 49 -33.79 28.37 -8.38
C GLY A 49 -33.78 27.57 -9.68
N LEU A 50 -32.94 26.54 -9.78
CA LEU A 50 -32.96 25.58 -10.88
C LEU A 50 -34.12 24.59 -10.69
N SER A 51 -34.80 24.23 -11.78
CA SER A 51 -35.87 23.23 -11.73
C SER A 51 -35.31 21.83 -11.39
N PRO A 52 -35.95 21.06 -10.49
CA PRO A 52 -35.46 19.71 -10.12
C PRO A 52 -35.48 18.72 -11.28
N ASN A 53 -36.24 19.01 -12.34
CA ASN A 53 -36.32 18.19 -13.54
C ASN A 53 -35.15 18.46 -14.53
N VAL A 54 -34.18 19.31 -14.20
CA VAL A 54 -33.00 19.57 -15.03
C VAL A 54 -32.13 18.32 -15.08
N THR A 55 -31.94 17.80 -16.29
CA THR A 55 -31.15 16.59 -16.56
C THR A 55 -29.77 16.89 -17.16
N ILE A 56 -29.60 18.09 -17.73
CA ILE A 56 -28.35 18.57 -18.30
C ILE A 56 -28.11 19.99 -17.78
N LEU A 57 -26.97 20.23 -17.14
CA LEU A 57 -26.56 21.55 -16.65
C LEU A 57 -25.20 21.90 -17.22
N THR A 58 -25.13 23.00 -17.98
CA THR A 58 -23.86 23.57 -18.47
C THR A 58 -23.48 24.76 -17.61
N LEU A 59 -22.30 24.69 -17.01
CA LEU A 59 -21.66 25.74 -16.21
C LEU A 59 -20.23 26.00 -16.68
N SER A 60 -19.86 25.48 -17.85
CA SER A 60 -18.53 25.65 -18.45
C SER A 60 -18.20 27.11 -18.76
N ALA A 61 -16.91 27.43 -18.81
CA ALA A 61 -16.42 28.79 -19.14
C ALA A 61 -17.02 29.88 -18.22
N ASN A 62 -16.96 29.64 -16.90
CA ASN A 62 -17.36 30.57 -15.86
C ASN A 62 -16.18 30.85 -14.91
N ARG A 63 -16.44 31.44 -13.75
CA ARG A 63 -15.44 31.81 -12.73
C ARG A 63 -15.69 31.09 -11.40
N LEU A 64 -16.30 29.91 -11.43
CA LEU A 64 -16.60 29.11 -10.24
C LEU A 64 -15.31 28.77 -9.51
N GLY A 65 -15.18 29.17 -8.23
CA GLY A 65 -13.95 28.97 -7.45
C GLY A 65 -13.97 27.73 -6.54
N ARG A 66 -15.18 27.30 -6.13
CA ARG A 66 -15.42 26.17 -5.24
C ARG A 66 -16.77 25.54 -5.54
N LEU A 67 -16.97 24.27 -5.21
CA LEU A 67 -18.28 23.61 -5.29
C LEU A 67 -18.66 23.05 -3.92
N GLY A 68 -19.64 23.68 -3.27
CA GLY A 68 -20.14 23.25 -1.96
C GLY A 68 -21.15 22.10 -2.05
N ARG A 69 -21.33 21.35 -0.97
CA ARG A 69 -22.20 20.16 -0.89
C ARG A 69 -23.64 20.43 -1.32
N ALA A 70 -24.17 21.62 -1.00
CA ALA A 70 -25.54 22.02 -1.34
C ALA A 70 -25.68 22.61 -2.75
N ALA A 71 -24.60 22.87 -3.49
CA ALA A 71 -24.62 23.62 -4.74
C ALA A 71 -25.38 22.94 -5.88
N LEU A 72 -25.60 21.62 -5.79
CA LEU A 72 -26.31 20.81 -6.78
C LEU A 72 -27.56 20.11 -6.19
N ALA A 73 -27.94 20.46 -4.96
CA ALA A 73 -29.05 19.80 -4.26
C ALA A 73 -30.43 20.08 -4.88
N GLU A 74 -30.59 21.20 -5.60
CA GLU A 74 -31.83 21.55 -6.30
C GLU A 74 -32.08 20.70 -7.56
N VAL A 75 -31.08 19.95 -8.05
CA VAL A 75 -31.10 19.27 -9.36
C VAL A 75 -30.72 17.78 -9.27
N PRO A 76 -31.49 16.95 -8.52
CA PRO A 76 -31.15 15.55 -8.27
C PRO A 76 -31.19 14.66 -9.53
N GLU A 77 -31.98 15.04 -10.54
CA GLU A 77 -32.15 14.30 -11.81
C GLU A 77 -31.02 14.51 -12.83
N LEU A 78 -29.90 15.14 -12.44
CA LEU A 78 -28.79 15.39 -13.36
C LEU A 78 -28.19 14.11 -13.94
N GLN A 79 -28.15 14.05 -15.26
CA GLN A 79 -27.48 13.02 -16.05
C GLN A 79 -26.19 13.53 -16.68
N SER A 80 -26.07 14.84 -16.95
CA SER A 80 -24.86 15.44 -17.52
C SER A 80 -24.54 16.79 -16.88
N LEU A 81 -23.37 16.90 -16.27
CA LEU A 81 -22.88 18.11 -15.60
C LEU A 81 -21.54 18.56 -16.23
N TRP A 82 -21.54 19.78 -16.77
CA TRP A 82 -20.39 20.35 -17.45
C TRP A 82 -19.86 21.57 -16.68
N LEU A 83 -18.71 21.42 -16.03
CA LEU A 83 -18.04 22.43 -15.21
C LEU A 83 -16.65 22.80 -15.76
N GLY A 84 -16.35 22.40 -17.01
CA GLY A 84 -15.04 22.60 -17.63
C GLY A 84 -14.69 24.08 -17.84
N TYR A 85 -13.40 24.43 -17.84
CA TYR A 85 -12.93 25.82 -17.95
C TYR A 85 -13.52 26.72 -16.85
N ASN A 86 -13.21 26.40 -15.60
CA ASN A 86 -13.56 27.19 -14.42
C ASN A 86 -12.32 27.39 -13.53
N HIS A 87 -12.50 27.94 -12.33
CA HIS A 87 -11.42 28.16 -11.36
C HIS A 87 -11.54 27.24 -10.13
N ILE A 88 -12.25 26.12 -10.25
CA ILE A 88 -12.61 25.27 -9.10
C ILE A 88 -11.34 24.66 -8.52
N SER A 89 -11.01 25.04 -7.29
CA SER A 89 -9.84 24.53 -6.55
C SER A 89 -10.21 23.51 -5.46
N ALA A 90 -11.46 23.52 -5.00
CA ALA A 90 -11.98 22.60 -4.00
C ALA A 90 -13.44 22.21 -4.30
N VAL A 91 -13.76 20.95 -4.02
CA VAL A 91 -15.13 20.42 -4.00
C VAL A 91 -15.37 19.78 -2.64
N GLU A 92 -16.47 20.15 -1.98
CA GLU A 92 -16.84 19.58 -0.69
C GLU A 92 -17.31 18.11 -0.83
N PRO A 93 -16.94 17.21 0.09
CA PRO A 93 -17.48 15.86 0.17
C PRO A 93 -19.01 15.83 0.15
N GLY A 94 -19.59 14.96 -0.67
CA GLY A 94 -21.03 14.82 -0.86
C GLY A 94 -21.64 15.71 -1.93
N ALA A 95 -20.89 16.61 -2.57
CA ALA A 95 -21.40 17.47 -3.65
C ALA A 95 -21.84 16.69 -4.91
N PHE A 96 -21.24 15.53 -5.21
CA PHE A 96 -21.66 14.67 -6.32
C PHE A 96 -22.42 13.43 -5.85
N ALA A 97 -22.27 13.04 -4.57
CA ALA A 97 -22.97 11.86 -4.02
C ALA A 97 -24.51 11.98 -4.06
N ALA A 98 -25.04 13.20 -4.15
CA ALA A 98 -26.48 13.49 -4.29
C ALA A 98 -27.04 13.29 -5.72
N LEU A 99 -26.21 12.92 -6.71
CA LEU A 99 -26.57 12.83 -8.13
C LEU A 99 -26.52 11.38 -8.66
N PRO A 100 -27.38 10.45 -8.18
CA PRO A 100 -27.28 9.02 -8.50
C PRO A 100 -27.48 8.70 -9.98
N HIS A 101 -28.09 9.60 -10.75
CA HIS A 101 -28.38 9.44 -12.17
C HIS A 101 -27.29 10.00 -13.10
N LEU A 102 -26.18 10.51 -12.55
CA LEU A 102 -25.12 11.17 -13.30
C LEU A 102 -24.38 10.19 -14.23
N LYS A 103 -24.39 10.50 -15.53
CA LYS A 103 -23.75 9.74 -16.62
C LYS A 103 -22.51 10.44 -17.17
N ASN A 104 -22.47 11.77 -17.13
CA ASN A 104 -21.35 12.56 -17.64
C ASN A 104 -20.95 13.64 -16.63
N LEU A 105 -19.69 13.63 -16.21
CA LEU A 105 -19.08 14.66 -15.38
C LEU A 105 -17.83 15.20 -16.06
N ASP A 106 -17.81 16.51 -16.31
CA ASP A 106 -16.67 17.22 -16.89
C ASP A 106 -16.21 18.34 -15.95
N LEU A 107 -15.03 18.17 -15.38
CA LEU A 107 -14.32 19.12 -14.51
C LEU A 107 -12.97 19.51 -15.14
N SER A 108 -12.80 19.32 -16.45
CA SER A 108 -11.54 19.64 -17.14
C SER A 108 -11.19 21.12 -17.08
N HIS A 109 -9.90 21.47 -17.19
CA HIS A 109 -9.42 22.86 -17.14
C HIS A 109 -9.91 23.61 -15.88
N ASN A 110 -9.57 23.07 -14.72
CA ASN A 110 -9.85 23.65 -13.40
C ASN A 110 -8.54 23.72 -12.58
N ARG A 111 -8.62 23.82 -11.25
CA ARG A 111 -7.47 23.98 -10.35
C ARG A 111 -7.48 22.93 -9.23
N LEU A 112 -8.12 21.79 -9.45
CA LEU A 112 -8.31 20.74 -8.45
C LEU A 112 -6.98 20.07 -8.12
N ALA A 113 -6.50 20.26 -6.89
CA ALA A 113 -5.39 19.50 -6.33
C ALA A 113 -5.85 18.19 -5.68
N ASP A 114 -7.08 18.19 -5.16
CA ASP A 114 -7.78 17.02 -4.62
C ASP A 114 -9.20 16.95 -5.20
N PHE A 115 -9.81 15.77 -5.13
CA PHE A 115 -11.14 15.47 -5.64
C PHE A 115 -11.86 14.52 -4.66
N PRO A 116 -13.17 14.70 -4.39
CA PRO A 116 -13.92 13.86 -3.46
C PRO A 116 -14.21 12.46 -4.05
N TRP A 117 -13.18 11.63 -4.19
CA TRP A 117 -13.25 10.29 -4.79
C TRP A 117 -14.30 9.37 -4.15
N GLN A 118 -14.60 9.55 -2.86
CA GLN A 118 -15.65 8.81 -2.16
C GLN A 118 -17.06 9.05 -2.73
N ASP A 119 -17.33 10.21 -3.33
CA ASP A 119 -18.63 10.53 -3.92
C ASP A 119 -18.92 9.64 -5.15
N LEU A 120 -17.88 9.16 -5.83
CA LEU A 120 -18.01 8.29 -7.01
C LEU A 120 -18.49 6.87 -6.67
N ARG A 121 -18.41 6.44 -5.41
CA ARG A 121 -18.69 5.04 -5.00
C ARG A 121 -20.05 4.52 -5.47
N ASN A 122 -21.07 5.39 -5.46
CA ASN A 122 -22.45 5.03 -5.80
C ASN A 122 -22.87 5.49 -7.20
N LEU A 123 -21.99 6.15 -7.97
CA LEU A 123 -22.29 6.66 -9.32
C LEU A 123 -22.13 5.57 -10.38
N SER A 124 -22.81 4.44 -10.20
CA SER A 124 -22.72 3.25 -11.07
C SER A 124 -23.20 3.50 -12.50
N ALA A 125 -24.00 4.56 -12.72
CA ALA A 125 -24.46 5.04 -14.02
C ALA A 125 -23.42 5.92 -14.78
N LEU A 126 -22.31 6.31 -14.14
CA LEU A 126 -21.33 7.22 -14.73
C LEU A 126 -20.62 6.56 -15.92
N GLN A 127 -20.66 7.22 -17.08
CA GLN A 127 -20.11 6.76 -18.36
C GLN A 127 -18.90 7.57 -18.81
N ILE A 128 -18.84 8.86 -18.46
CA ILE A 128 -17.75 9.76 -18.82
C ILE A 128 -17.33 10.53 -17.58
N LEU A 129 -16.04 10.45 -17.23
CA LEU A 129 -15.39 11.26 -16.20
C LEU A 129 -14.17 11.97 -16.82
N LYS A 130 -14.23 13.30 -16.87
CA LYS A 130 -13.11 14.13 -17.33
C LYS A 130 -12.60 15.02 -16.21
N LEU A 131 -11.32 14.88 -15.92
CA LEU A 131 -10.56 15.61 -14.91
C LEU A 131 -9.26 16.17 -15.50
N SER A 132 -9.14 16.22 -16.83
CA SER A 132 -7.93 16.69 -17.51
C SER A 132 -7.60 18.15 -17.22
N ASN A 133 -6.32 18.53 -17.29
CA ASN A 133 -5.87 19.90 -17.05
C ASN A 133 -6.29 20.40 -15.64
N ASN A 134 -5.87 19.65 -14.63
CA ASN A 134 -6.01 19.94 -13.21
C ASN A 134 -4.65 19.75 -12.50
N ARG A 135 -4.63 19.57 -11.18
CA ARG A 135 -3.41 19.41 -10.35
C ARG A 135 -3.48 18.15 -9.48
N LEU A 136 -4.19 17.12 -9.94
CA LEU A 136 -4.42 15.92 -9.15
C LEU A 136 -3.10 15.15 -8.98
N GLY A 137 -2.64 15.04 -7.74
CA GLY A 137 -1.38 14.33 -7.40
C GLY A 137 -1.54 12.81 -7.26
N ALA A 138 -2.75 12.32 -6.97
CA ALA A 138 -3.02 10.89 -6.79
C ALA A 138 -4.48 10.51 -7.13
N VAL A 139 -4.67 9.24 -7.50
CA VAL A 139 -5.97 8.56 -7.51
C VAL A 139 -5.95 7.50 -6.40
N PRO A 140 -6.78 7.61 -5.35
CA PRO A 140 -6.82 6.63 -4.26
C PRO A 140 -7.17 5.21 -4.74
N ARG A 141 -6.58 4.20 -4.10
CA ARG A 141 -6.87 2.79 -4.42
C ARG A 141 -8.36 2.50 -4.25
N GLY A 142 -8.99 1.95 -5.28
CA GLY A 142 -10.42 1.62 -5.29
C GLY A 142 -11.37 2.80 -5.51
N ALA A 143 -10.86 4.03 -5.73
CA ALA A 143 -11.69 5.21 -6.01
C ALA A 143 -12.69 5.03 -7.16
N LEU A 144 -12.31 4.22 -8.16
CA LEU A 144 -13.10 4.00 -9.38
C LEU A 144 -13.91 2.69 -9.36
N ALA A 145 -13.81 1.88 -8.30
CA ALA A 145 -14.30 0.49 -8.29
C ALA A 145 -15.85 0.34 -8.43
N GLY A 146 -16.61 1.39 -8.14
CA GLY A 146 -18.08 1.41 -8.32
C GLY A 146 -18.54 1.72 -9.74
N LEU A 147 -17.65 2.23 -10.61
CA LEU A 147 -18.01 2.88 -11.88
C LEU A 147 -18.15 1.89 -13.04
N ARG A 148 -19.03 0.89 -12.88
CA ARG A 148 -19.18 -0.25 -13.80
C ARG A 148 -19.56 0.13 -15.23
N GLN A 149 -20.15 1.30 -15.45
CA GLN A 149 -20.55 1.81 -16.78
C GLN A 149 -19.55 2.80 -17.39
N LEU A 150 -18.42 3.08 -16.74
CA LEU A 150 -17.46 4.08 -17.19
C LEU A 150 -16.76 3.65 -18.47
N ARG A 151 -16.93 4.43 -19.53
CA ARG A 151 -16.40 4.19 -20.89
C ARG A 151 -15.19 5.06 -21.21
N SER A 152 -15.19 6.30 -20.71
CA SER A 152 -14.12 7.28 -20.97
C SER A 152 -13.64 7.92 -19.66
N LEU A 153 -12.35 7.77 -19.37
CA LEU A 153 -11.67 8.37 -18.22
C LEU A 153 -10.51 9.25 -18.70
N TRP A 154 -10.60 10.56 -18.47
CA TRP A 154 -9.57 11.51 -18.89
C TRP A 154 -8.89 12.14 -17.67
N LEU A 155 -7.61 11.81 -17.47
CA LEU A 155 -6.75 12.22 -16.34
C LEU A 155 -5.43 12.83 -16.84
N ASN A 156 -5.30 13.13 -18.13
CA ASN A 156 -4.15 13.79 -18.73
C ASN A 156 -3.95 15.21 -18.18
N ASP A 157 -2.74 15.76 -18.35
CA ASP A 157 -2.38 17.11 -17.91
C ASP A 157 -2.71 17.32 -16.41
N ASN A 158 -2.11 16.49 -15.57
CA ASN A 158 -2.25 16.49 -14.11
C ASN A 158 -0.88 16.21 -13.44
N GLU A 159 -0.86 16.06 -12.12
CA GLU A 159 0.36 15.89 -11.31
C GLU A 159 0.55 14.43 -10.82
N LEU A 160 -0.06 13.44 -11.50
CA LEU A 160 -0.03 12.03 -11.11
C LEU A 160 1.38 11.44 -11.25
N ALA A 161 2.06 11.24 -10.11
CA ALA A 161 3.35 10.58 -10.08
C ALA A 161 3.25 9.04 -10.18
N THR A 162 2.11 8.44 -9.86
CA THR A 162 1.87 6.99 -9.94
C THR A 162 0.37 6.66 -9.94
N LEU A 163 0.04 5.40 -10.23
CA LEU A 163 -1.31 4.83 -10.07
C LEU A 163 -1.20 3.50 -9.33
N ALA A 164 -2.08 3.26 -8.36
CA ALA A 164 -2.09 2.02 -7.58
C ALA A 164 -2.47 0.81 -8.45
N ARG A 165 -1.87 -0.37 -8.17
CA ARG A 165 -2.27 -1.63 -8.80
C ARG A 165 -3.76 -1.88 -8.57
N GLY A 166 -4.47 -2.24 -9.64
CA GLY A 166 -5.90 -2.50 -9.63
C GLY A 166 -6.80 -1.26 -9.74
N THR A 167 -6.24 -0.06 -10.00
CA THR A 167 -7.05 1.16 -10.25
C THR A 167 -8.09 0.97 -11.37
N PHE A 168 -7.83 0.10 -12.36
CA PHE A 168 -8.73 -0.16 -13.50
C PHE A 168 -9.43 -1.53 -13.46
N GLU A 169 -9.16 -2.40 -12.48
CA GLU A 169 -9.73 -3.76 -12.41
C GLU A 169 -11.27 -3.74 -12.22
N GLY A 170 -11.83 -2.67 -11.67
CA GLY A 170 -13.27 -2.49 -11.48
C GLY A 170 -14.04 -1.85 -12.66
N LEU A 171 -13.41 -1.67 -13.83
CA LEU A 171 -13.95 -0.88 -14.94
C LEU A 171 -14.21 -1.71 -16.23
N PRO A 172 -15.17 -2.65 -16.23
CA PRO A 172 -15.38 -3.58 -17.34
C PRO A 172 -15.90 -2.91 -18.63
N ALA A 173 -16.46 -1.70 -18.55
CA ALA A 173 -16.97 -0.95 -19.70
C ALA A 173 -15.95 0.05 -20.27
N LEU A 174 -14.74 0.14 -19.71
CA LEU A 174 -13.74 1.14 -20.11
C LEU A 174 -13.30 0.87 -21.56
N ALA A 175 -13.33 1.92 -22.37
CA ALA A 175 -12.95 1.87 -23.79
C ALA A 175 -11.92 2.95 -24.15
N GLN A 176 -11.85 4.04 -23.38
CA GLN A 176 -10.95 5.17 -23.63
C GLN A 176 -10.28 5.65 -22.34
N LEU A 177 -8.96 5.78 -22.37
CA LEU A 177 -8.16 6.25 -21.24
C LEU A 177 -7.15 7.30 -21.70
N GLN A 178 -7.07 8.42 -20.97
CA GLN A 178 -6.09 9.48 -21.24
C GLN A 178 -5.26 9.75 -19.99
N LEU A 179 -3.94 9.52 -20.08
CA LEU A 179 -2.96 9.65 -18.98
C LEU A 179 -1.73 10.50 -19.36
N PHE A 180 -1.60 10.96 -20.60
CA PHE A 180 -0.44 11.72 -21.06
C PHE A 180 -0.26 13.04 -20.28
N HIS A 181 0.94 13.61 -20.31
CA HIS A 181 1.32 14.79 -19.51
C HIS A 181 1.00 14.64 -18.00
N ASN A 182 1.49 13.55 -17.41
CA ASN A 182 1.58 13.36 -15.98
C ASN A 182 3.03 13.03 -15.61
N PRO A 183 3.54 13.46 -14.44
CA PRO A 183 4.93 13.29 -14.02
C PRO A 183 5.23 11.86 -13.52
N PHE A 184 4.89 10.83 -14.30
CA PHE A 184 4.96 9.44 -13.87
C PHE A 184 6.37 8.99 -13.45
N ASN A 185 6.45 8.41 -12.26
CA ASN A 185 7.62 7.71 -11.75
C ASN A 185 7.52 6.23 -12.11
N CYS A 186 8.21 5.85 -13.19
CA CYS A 186 8.38 4.51 -13.73
C CYS A 186 9.29 3.64 -12.85
N SER A 187 8.88 3.52 -11.60
CA SER A 187 9.30 2.53 -10.60
C SER A 187 8.45 1.26 -10.74
N CYS A 188 8.78 0.22 -9.97
CA CYS A 188 8.02 -1.03 -10.01
C CYS A 188 6.58 -0.89 -9.49
N LYS A 189 6.29 0.16 -8.72
CA LYS A 189 4.90 0.52 -8.34
C LYS A 189 4.02 0.88 -9.54
N LEU A 190 4.60 1.34 -10.65
CA LEU A 190 3.89 1.65 -11.89
C LEU A 190 4.03 0.53 -12.95
N PHE A 191 4.88 -0.48 -12.73
CA PHE A 191 5.14 -1.53 -13.71
C PHE A 191 3.88 -2.34 -14.09
N TRP A 192 2.91 -2.48 -13.18
CA TRP A 192 1.63 -3.11 -13.51
C TRP A 192 0.88 -2.38 -14.64
N LEU A 193 1.07 -1.06 -14.81
CA LEU A 193 0.38 -0.27 -15.84
C LEU A 193 0.93 -0.58 -17.24
N LYS A 194 2.22 -0.92 -17.34
CA LYS A 194 2.83 -1.46 -18.55
C LYS A 194 2.17 -2.79 -18.94
N GLU A 195 2.13 -3.74 -18.01
CA GLU A 195 1.56 -5.07 -18.23
C GLU A 195 0.06 -5.00 -18.57
N TRP A 196 -0.70 -4.17 -17.86
CA TRP A 196 -2.11 -3.91 -18.15
C TRP A 196 -2.33 -3.28 -19.54
N ALA A 197 -1.47 -2.35 -19.95
CA ALA A 197 -1.58 -1.68 -21.25
C ALA A 197 -1.27 -2.61 -22.43
N HIS A 198 -0.44 -3.65 -22.25
CA HIS A 198 -0.21 -4.69 -23.28
C HIS A 198 -1.36 -5.70 -23.37
N GLY A 199 -2.02 -6.01 -22.24
CA GLY A 199 -3.10 -7.00 -22.17
C GLY A 199 -4.52 -6.47 -22.40
N THR A 200 -4.70 -5.18 -22.68
CA THR A 200 -6.03 -4.53 -22.74
C THR A 200 -6.45 -4.12 -24.15
N SER A 201 -7.75 -4.11 -24.41
CA SER A 201 -8.37 -3.52 -25.61
C SER A 201 -8.73 -2.04 -25.44
N VAL A 202 -8.50 -1.44 -24.26
CA VAL A 202 -8.77 -0.03 -23.99
C VAL A 202 -7.90 0.87 -24.89
N VAL A 203 -8.53 1.81 -25.58
CA VAL A 203 -7.82 2.82 -26.37
C VAL A 203 -7.19 3.84 -25.41
N ILE A 204 -5.94 3.59 -25.05
CA ILE A 204 -5.04 4.59 -24.50
C ILE A 204 -4.63 5.51 -25.65
N SER A 205 -4.87 6.84 -25.54
CA SER A 205 -4.70 7.81 -26.64
C SER A 205 -3.47 7.57 -27.52
N ARG A 206 -3.70 7.44 -28.85
CA ARG A 206 -2.73 7.17 -29.94
C ARG A 206 -1.25 7.16 -29.50
N ALA A 207 -0.79 5.99 -29.03
CA ALA A 207 0.60 5.49 -29.03
C ALA A 207 1.75 6.52 -28.97
N GLY A 208 1.63 7.60 -28.19
CA GLY A 208 2.52 8.76 -28.32
C GLY A 208 2.13 9.95 -27.44
N SER A 209 2.45 9.98 -26.15
CA SER A 209 3.03 8.92 -25.33
C SER A 209 2.72 9.21 -23.85
N THR A 210 2.31 8.20 -23.08
CA THR A 210 2.30 8.33 -21.62
C THR A 210 3.75 8.12 -21.17
N LEU A 211 4.43 9.21 -20.82
CA LEU A 211 5.88 9.21 -20.61
C LEU A 211 6.25 9.12 -19.13
N CYS A 212 7.37 8.44 -18.88
CA CYS A 212 8.09 8.50 -17.63
C CYS A 212 8.73 9.89 -17.46
N ALA A 213 8.48 10.55 -16.33
CA ALA A 213 9.24 11.74 -15.89
C ALA A 213 10.41 11.35 -14.97
N ALA A 214 10.23 10.27 -14.19
CA ALA A 214 11.22 9.69 -13.30
C ALA A 214 11.24 8.15 -13.43
N PRO A 215 12.31 7.46 -12.98
CA PRO A 215 13.63 8.01 -12.63
C PRO A 215 14.34 8.61 -13.85
N ALA A 216 15.39 9.42 -13.64
CA ALA A 216 16.09 10.14 -14.72
C ALA A 216 16.52 9.24 -15.90
N ARG A 217 16.99 8.01 -15.61
CA ARG A 217 17.36 6.98 -16.59
C ARG A 217 16.24 6.50 -17.52
N LEU A 218 14.97 6.74 -17.16
CA LEU A 218 13.79 6.41 -17.99
C LEU A 218 13.07 7.66 -18.49
N ARG A 219 13.54 8.88 -18.18
CA ARG A 219 12.84 10.11 -18.52
C ARG A 219 12.62 10.23 -20.04
N GLY A 220 11.39 10.48 -20.45
CA GLY A 220 11.02 10.53 -21.88
C GLY A 220 10.80 9.16 -22.54
N ARG A 221 10.90 8.04 -21.79
CA ARG A 221 10.51 6.71 -22.27
C ARG A 221 9.01 6.47 -22.06
N PRO A 222 8.30 5.75 -22.96
CA PRO A 222 6.92 5.35 -22.74
C PRO A 222 6.76 4.40 -21.54
N VAL A 223 5.68 4.59 -20.76
CA VAL A 223 5.30 3.68 -19.66
C VAL A 223 5.05 2.25 -20.15
N THR A 224 4.62 2.07 -21.40
CA THR A 224 4.43 0.76 -22.05
C THR A 224 5.75 0.04 -22.38
N ASP A 225 6.89 0.71 -22.26
CA ASP A 225 8.22 0.20 -22.61
C ASP A 225 9.20 0.26 -21.41
N ILE A 226 8.69 0.04 -20.19
CA ILE A 226 9.55 -0.08 -19.00
C ILE A 226 10.27 -1.46 -19.03
N PRO A 227 11.61 -1.53 -18.93
CA PRO A 227 12.33 -2.80 -18.92
C PRO A 227 11.95 -3.70 -17.74
N GLY A 228 11.71 -4.99 -17.99
CA GLY A 228 11.26 -5.96 -16.98
C GLY A 228 12.30 -6.24 -15.88
N GLU A 229 13.59 -6.27 -16.25
CA GLU A 229 14.74 -6.52 -15.37
C GLU A 229 14.86 -5.51 -14.20
N LEU A 230 14.20 -4.36 -14.30
CA LEU A 230 14.15 -3.37 -13.22
C LEU A 230 13.28 -3.81 -12.04
N CYS A 231 12.44 -4.83 -12.21
CA CYS A 231 11.40 -5.25 -11.28
C CYS A 231 11.47 -6.75 -10.99
N VAL A 232 12.43 -7.14 -10.15
CA VAL A 232 12.65 -8.51 -9.70
C VAL A 232 12.08 -8.67 -8.29
N PRO A 233 11.18 -9.65 -8.03
CA PRO A 233 10.65 -9.89 -6.69
C PRO A 233 11.78 -10.21 -5.71
N PRO A 234 11.59 -9.90 -4.41
CA PRO A 234 12.63 -10.17 -3.43
C PRO A 234 12.82 -11.68 -3.25
N SER A 235 14.04 -12.09 -2.95
CA SER A 235 14.36 -13.38 -2.35
C SER A 235 15.08 -13.15 -1.02
N ALA A 236 14.98 -14.12 -0.11
CA ALA A 236 15.65 -14.11 1.18
C ALA A 236 16.22 -15.49 1.47
N GLN A 237 17.44 -15.54 1.97
CA GLN A 237 18.08 -16.74 2.48
C GLN A 237 18.62 -16.45 3.89
N LEU A 238 18.51 -17.43 4.77
CA LEU A 238 18.98 -17.32 6.14
C LEU A 238 20.23 -18.17 6.33
N THR A 239 21.23 -17.62 7.03
CA THR A 239 22.48 -18.34 7.33
C THR A 239 22.87 -18.07 8.77
N TYR A 240 23.14 -19.13 9.53
CA TYR A 240 23.71 -18.98 10.87
C TYR A 240 25.21 -18.72 10.79
N LEU A 241 25.72 -17.83 11.63
CA LEU A 241 27.14 -17.54 11.73
C LEU A 241 27.67 -17.98 13.10
N SER A 242 28.57 -18.96 13.11
CA SER A 242 29.33 -19.35 14.31
C SER A 242 30.42 -18.30 14.59
N GLY A 243 30.31 -17.59 15.72
CA GLY A 243 31.36 -16.68 16.18
C GLY A 243 32.51 -17.42 16.88
N PRO A 244 33.78 -16.97 16.75
CA PRO A 244 34.89 -17.51 17.52
C PRO A 244 34.90 -16.94 18.95
N GLY A 245 34.63 -17.79 19.94
CA GLY A 245 34.93 -17.53 21.35
C GLY A 245 33.81 -16.91 22.21
N ASP A 246 33.69 -17.44 23.42
CA ASP A 246 33.27 -16.76 24.66
C ASP A 246 31.85 -16.18 24.81
N GLY A 247 30.84 -16.73 24.12
CA GLY A 247 29.45 -16.46 24.54
C GLY A 247 28.35 -17.21 23.76
N LEU A 248 27.19 -17.38 24.41
CA LEU A 248 25.94 -17.84 23.77
C LEU A 248 25.35 -16.74 22.86
N THR A 249 26.11 -16.22 21.90
CA THR A 249 25.60 -15.20 20.97
C THR A 249 24.97 -15.87 19.75
N LEU A 250 23.64 -15.84 19.64
CA LEU A 250 22.94 -16.25 18.42
C LEU A 250 23.19 -15.18 17.34
N THR A 251 23.82 -15.56 16.23
CA THR A 251 24.03 -14.67 15.08
C THR A 251 23.40 -15.28 13.83
N LEU A 252 22.40 -14.60 13.28
CA LEU A 252 21.70 -14.98 12.06
C LEU A 252 21.92 -13.90 11.00
N HIS A 253 22.46 -14.27 9.85
CA HIS A 253 22.58 -13.43 8.67
C HIS A 253 21.40 -13.67 7.74
N CYS A 254 20.86 -12.60 7.17
CA CYS A 254 19.88 -12.70 6.10
C CYS A 254 20.45 -12.05 4.83
N SER A 255 20.72 -12.87 3.82
CA SER A 255 21.07 -12.40 2.49
C SER A 255 19.80 -12.23 1.67
N VAL A 256 19.69 -11.11 0.95
CA VAL A 256 18.52 -10.78 0.14
C VAL A 256 18.93 -10.32 -1.25
N ALA A 257 18.17 -10.69 -2.26
CA ALA A 257 18.33 -10.21 -3.63
C ALA A 257 16.97 -9.75 -4.18
N GLY A 258 16.99 -8.88 -5.20
CA GLY A 258 15.80 -8.30 -5.80
C GLY A 258 16.06 -6.93 -6.40
N SER A 259 15.11 -6.44 -7.19
CA SER A 259 15.20 -5.13 -7.86
C SER A 259 13.83 -4.44 -7.78
N PRO A 260 13.69 -3.29 -7.09
CA PRO A 260 14.74 -2.56 -6.35
C PRO A 260 15.34 -3.39 -5.20
N PRO A 261 16.54 -3.02 -4.70
CA PRO A 261 17.17 -3.70 -3.57
C PRO A 261 16.20 -3.81 -2.37
N PRO A 262 15.94 -5.01 -1.83
CA PRO A 262 14.97 -5.17 -0.75
C PRO A 262 15.42 -4.54 0.57
N GLU A 263 14.48 -3.95 1.31
CA GLU A 263 14.66 -3.63 2.72
C GLU A 263 14.58 -4.92 3.54
N ILE A 264 15.57 -5.14 4.40
CA ILE A 264 15.59 -6.25 5.36
C ILE A 264 14.86 -5.81 6.63
N ARG A 265 13.88 -6.59 7.05
CA ARG A 265 13.14 -6.44 8.31
C ARG A 265 13.22 -7.74 9.09
N TRP A 266 13.33 -7.66 10.40
CA TRP A 266 13.35 -8.84 11.27
C TRP A 266 12.09 -8.89 12.13
N ARG A 267 11.42 -10.04 12.14
CA ARG A 267 10.28 -10.35 13.00
C ARG A 267 10.69 -11.49 13.93
N ILE A 268 10.69 -11.21 15.23
CA ILE A 268 11.11 -12.15 16.27
C ILE A 268 9.91 -12.42 17.16
N ARG A 269 9.59 -13.70 17.35
CA ARG A 269 8.43 -14.17 18.12
C ARG A 269 8.93 -15.22 19.12
N THR A 270 9.11 -14.80 20.38
CA THR A 270 9.51 -15.67 21.49
C THR A 270 8.38 -15.74 22.52
N ALA A 271 8.49 -16.64 23.49
CA ALA A 271 7.53 -16.71 24.60
C ALA A 271 7.42 -15.38 25.37
N ALA A 272 8.53 -14.64 25.50
CA ALA A 272 8.58 -13.38 26.25
C ALA A 272 8.33 -12.12 25.40
N ARG A 273 8.57 -12.16 24.08
CA ARG A 273 8.63 -10.95 23.24
C ARG A 273 8.06 -11.13 21.83
N ARG A 274 7.43 -10.06 21.34
CA ARG A 274 7.03 -9.88 19.94
C ARG A 274 7.71 -8.61 19.44
N LEU A 275 8.70 -8.76 18.56
CA LEU A 275 9.56 -7.66 18.12
C LEU A 275 9.65 -7.62 16.60
N ASP A 276 9.19 -6.52 16.01
CA ASP A 276 9.41 -6.20 14.60
C ASP A 276 10.46 -5.08 14.51
N ILE A 277 11.51 -5.31 13.71
CA ILE A 277 12.68 -4.43 13.54
C ILE A 277 12.74 -4.00 12.08
N HIS A 278 12.70 -2.68 11.87
CA HIS A 278 12.83 -2.05 10.56
C HIS A 278 14.16 -1.31 10.50
N GLY A 279 15.07 -1.78 9.63
CA GLY A 279 16.43 -1.24 9.52
C GLY A 279 17.37 -1.56 10.71
N PRO A 280 18.58 -0.98 10.72
CA PRO A 280 19.61 -1.28 11.71
C PRO A 280 19.33 -0.63 13.08
N THR A 281 19.56 -1.37 14.17
CA THR A 281 19.55 -0.81 15.54
C THR A 281 20.94 -0.33 16.00
N VAL A 282 22.01 -0.80 15.35
CA VAL A 282 23.40 -0.41 15.61
C VAL A 282 23.82 0.74 14.68
N ALA A 283 24.44 1.80 15.23
CA ALA A 283 24.99 2.90 14.43
C ALA A 283 26.30 2.50 13.74
N ARG A 284 26.77 3.34 12.78
CA ARG A 284 27.98 3.07 12.00
C ARG A 284 29.25 3.04 12.87
N ASP A 285 29.20 3.68 14.03
CA ASP A 285 30.33 3.93 14.94
C ASP A 285 30.29 3.00 16.17
N GLY A 286 29.63 1.84 16.06
CA GLY A 286 29.47 0.86 17.15
C GLY A 286 28.50 1.24 18.27
N GLY A 287 28.17 2.53 18.42
CA GLY A 287 27.18 3.01 19.37
C GLY A 287 25.77 2.45 19.09
N ALA A 288 25.24 1.65 20.01
CA ALA A 288 23.82 1.27 19.98
C ALA A 288 22.95 2.53 20.16
N LYS A 289 21.96 2.76 19.28
CA LYS A 289 20.99 3.83 19.51
C LYS A 289 20.22 3.52 20.80
N ALA A 290 20.38 4.37 21.80
CA ALA A 290 20.01 4.09 23.19
C ALA A 290 18.54 3.65 23.32
N GLY A 291 18.32 2.46 23.89
CA GLY A 291 16.97 1.92 24.01
C GLY A 291 16.84 0.45 24.40
N ARG A 292 17.58 -0.03 25.41
CA ARG A 292 17.26 -1.25 26.21
C ARG A 292 16.99 -2.57 25.44
N ARG A 293 17.37 -2.67 24.17
CA ARG A 293 17.14 -3.84 23.29
C ARG A 293 18.42 -4.69 23.23
N ARG A 294 18.35 -5.92 23.74
CA ARG A 294 19.43 -6.93 23.65
C ARG A 294 19.67 -7.40 22.21
N VAL A 295 18.72 -7.17 21.30
CA VAL A 295 18.78 -7.56 19.89
C VAL A 295 19.48 -6.48 19.05
N LEU A 296 20.58 -6.86 18.41
CA LEU A 296 21.42 -6.00 17.57
C LEU A 296 21.16 -6.33 16.09
N ALA A 297 20.57 -5.40 15.34
CA ALA A 297 20.35 -5.53 13.90
C ALA A 297 21.31 -4.62 13.13
N PHE A 298 21.99 -5.20 12.14
CA PHE A 298 23.07 -4.57 11.38
C PHE A 298 22.63 -4.23 9.95
N LYS A 299 23.30 -3.24 9.33
CA LYS A 299 23.01 -2.79 7.95
C LYS A 299 23.23 -3.85 6.87
N ASN A 300 24.03 -4.87 7.15
CA ASN A 300 24.29 -5.98 6.26
C ASN A 300 23.22 -7.08 6.32
N GLY A 301 22.15 -6.91 7.11
CA GLY A 301 21.10 -7.91 7.27
C GLY A 301 21.29 -8.88 8.44
N THR A 302 22.44 -8.87 9.11
CA THR A 302 22.67 -9.69 10.30
C THR A 302 21.85 -9.20 11.49
N VAL A 303 21.31 -10.15 12.27
CA VAL A 303 20.85 -9.93 13.64
C VAL A 303 21.71 -10.76 14.61
N ALA A 304 22.11 -10.15 15.71
CA ALA A 304 22.81 -10.80 16.81
C ALA A 304 22.04 -10.63 18.12
N ILE A 305 22.01 -11.70 18.92
CA ILE A 305 21.39 -11.75 20.23
C ILE A 305 22.47 -12.28 21.19
N PRO A 306 23.23 -11.39 21.86
CA PRO A 306 24.15 -11.76 22.93
C PRO A 306 23.40 -12.48 24.05
N ASP A 307 24.12 -13.26 24.86
CA ASP A 307 23.60 -13.92 26.06
C ASP A 307 22.29 -14.69 25.83
N PHE A 308 22.16 -15.40 24.71
CA PHE A 308 20.95 -16.11 24.29
C PHE A 308 20.44 -17.04 25.39
N GLY A 309 19.23 -16.76 25.89
CA GLY A 309 18.60 -17.42 27.02
C GLY A 309 17.29 -18.11 26.65
N LYS A 310 16.61 -18.66 27.66
CA LYS A 310 15.36 -19.41 27.45
C LYS A 310 14.20 -18.50 27.01
N GLU A 311 14.23 -17.23 27.39
CA GLU A 311 13.25 -16.22 26.99
C GLU A 311 13.37 -15.78 25.52
N ASP A 312 14.49 -16.12 24.87
CA ASP A 312 14.78 -15.82 23.47
C ASP A 312 14.47 -16.99 22.53
N GLU A 313 14.09 -18.16 23.07
CA GLU A 313 13.61 -19.30 22.27
C GLU A 313 12.35 -18.94 21.49
N GLY A 314 12.33 -19.27 20.20
CA GLY A 314 11.20 -18.98 19.31
C GLY A 314 11.58 -18.83 17.85
N THR A 315 10.69 -18.18 17.10
CA THR A 315 10.80 -18.02 15.64
C THR A 315 11.46 -16.69 15.29
N TYR A 316 12.51 -16.78 14.47
CA TYR A 316 13.24 -15.67 13.88
C TYR A 316 12.96 -15.63 12.38
N THR A 317 12.19 -14.65 11.96
CA THR A 317 11.80 -14.43 10.56
C THR A 317 12.57 -13.24 9.98
N CYS A 318 13.33 -13.46 8.92
CA CYS A 318 13.78 -12.37 8.05
C CYS A 318 12.73 -12.11 6.98
N LEU A 319 12.42 -10.84 6.72
CA LEU A 319 11.55 -10.39 5.63
C LEU A 319 12.33 -9.47 4.68
N ALA A 320 12.32 -9.81 3.40
CA ALA A 320 12.83 -9.00 2.31
C ALA A 320 11.64 -8.32 1.61
N VAL A 321 11.62 -6.98 1.62
CA VAL A 321 10.51 -6.18 1.08
C VAL A 321 11.01 -5.21 0.01
N ASN A 322 10.41 -5.24 -1.18
CA ASN A 322 10.66 -4.22 -2.20
C ASN A 322 9.36 -3.78 -2.89
N ASP A 323 9.47 -2.89 -3.89
CA ASP A 323 8.31 -2.36 -4.63
C ASP A 323 7.52 -3.40 -5.44
N VAL A 324 8.07 -4.61 -5.64
CA VAL A 324 7.43 -5.73 -6.36
C VAL A 324 6.66 -6.64 -5.39
N GLY A 325 7.11 -6.79 -4.15
CA GLY A 325 6.43 -7.59 -3.14
C GLY A 325 7.27 -7.86 -1.88
N GLU A 326 6.87 -8.91 -1.17
CA GLU A 326 7.47 -9.35 0.09
C GLU A 326 7.79 -10.86 -0.01
N ARG A 327 8.89 -11.26 0.63
CA ARG A 327 9.25 -12.66 0.92
C ARG A 327 9.82 -12.75 2.32
N ASP A 328 9.47 -13.81 3.02
CA ASP A 328 10.00 -14.12 4.33
C ASP A 328 10.64 -15.52 4.37
N VAL A 329 11.59 -15.68 5.28
CA VAL A 329 12.25 -16.93 5.60
C VAL A 329 12.41 -17.00 7.12
N SER A 330 12.01 -18.12 7.72
CA SER A 330 11.93 -18.30 9.17
C SER A 330 12.79 -19.45 9.65
N VAL A 331 13.37 -19.31 10.84
CA VAL A 331 14.03 -20.38 11.59
C VAL A 331 13.50 -20.41 13.02
N ASN A 332 13.33 -21.60 13.58
CA ASN A 332 13.04 -21.79 15.00
C ASN A 332 14.35 -22.05 15.74
N VAL A 333 14.62 -21.29 16.79
CA VAL A 333 15.85 -21.41 17.60
C VAL A 333 15.49 -21.72 19.05
N ALA A 334 16.19 -22.70 19.63
CA ALA A 334 16.00 -23.17 21.00
C ALA A 334 17.35 -23.54 21.64
N LEU A 335 17.44 -23.58 22.97
CA LEU A 335 18.60 -24.05 23.69
C LEU A 335 18.68 -25.59 23.65
N ALA A 336 19.89 -26.13 23.59
CA ALA A 336 20.10 -27.58 23.61
C ALA A 336 19.59 -28.19 24.94
N GLY A 337 18.56 -29.04 24.84
CA GLY A 337 17.95 -29.74 25.99
C GLY A 337 16.59 -29.18 26.46
N SER A 338 16.03 -28.15 25.82
CA SER A 338 14.61 -27.82 25.99
C SER A 338 13.72 -28.85 25.29
N ALA A 339 12.58 -29.19 25.89
CA ALA A 339 11.57 -30.02 25.22
C ALA A 339 11.03 -29.27 23.98
N ASN A 340 10.95 -29.96 22.84
CA ASN A 340 10.41 -29.38 21.60
C ASN A 340 8.88 -29.21 21.75
N PRO A 341 8.32 -27.98 21.68
CA PRO A 341 6.88 -27.78 21.89
C PRO A 341 5.99 -28.53 20.89
N ALA A 342 6.52 -28.88 19.71
CA ALA A 342 5.81 -29.62 18.67
C ALA A 342 5.67 -31.13 18.94
N ALA A 343 6.13 -31.65 20.09
CA ALA A 343 6.13 -33.09 20.40
C ALA A 343 5.08 -33.53 21.43
N GLU A 344 4.32 -32.59 22.03
CA GLU A 344 3.45 -32.88 23.19
C GLU A 344 1.93 -32.87 22.90
N GLU A 345 1.52 -32.69 21.64
CA GLU A 345 0.11 -32.83 21.19
C GLU A 345 -0.03 -33.79 19.98
N LEU A 346 0.27 -35.06 20.19
CA LEU A 346 -0.21 -36.15 19.33
C LEU A 346 -0.87 -37.23 20.20
N PRO A 347 -2.21 -37.39 20.15
CA PRO A 347 -2.90 -38.48 20.82
C PRO A 347 -2.36 -39.83 20.34
N ARG A 348 -1.80 -40.61 21.26
CA ARG A 348 -1.31 -41.96 20.98
C ARG A 348 -2.47 -42.96 21.01
N ASP A 349 -3.28 -42.98 19.96
CA ASP A 349 -4.21 -44.08 19.66
C ASP A 349 -4.48 -44.14 18.15
N ASP A 350 -3.47 -44.57 17.38
CA ASP A 350 -3.66 -45.02 16.00
C ASP A 350 -2.88 -46.35 15.78
N PRO A 351 -3.57 -47.50 15.58
CA PRO A 351 -2.92 -48.81 15.48
C PRO A 351 -1.98 -49.04 14.29
N GLN A 352 -1.77 -48.05 13.41
CA GLN A 352 -0.93 -48.18 12.20
C GLN A 352 0.37 -47.35 12.22
N ALA A 353 0.71 -46.69 13.32
CA ALA A 353 1.97 -45.95 13.44
C ALA A 353 3.20 -46.90 13.48
N GLY A 354 3.91 -47.02 12.36
CA GLY A 354 5.16 -47.78 12.26
C GLY A 354 6.23 -47.26 13.23
N GLN A 355 7.05 -48.17 13.76
CA GLN A 355 8.02 -47.87 14.82
C GLN A 355 9.03 -46.77 14.41
N PRO A 356 9.30 -45.77 15.27
CA PRO A 356 10.33 -44.77 14.98
C PRO A 356 11.72 -45.37 15.11
N GLY A 357 12.38 -45.62 13.98
CA GLY A 357 13.77 -46.04 13.91
C GLY A 357 14.70 -44.96 14.48
N GLY A 358 15.26 -45.21 15.66
CA GLY A 358 16.21 -44.31 16.29
C GLY A 358 17.56 -44.32 15.56
N HIS A 359 17.84 -43.29 14.77
CA HIS A 359 19.18 -43.03 14.24
C HIS A 359 19.86 -41.92 15.03
N ARG A 360 21.04 -42.22 15.59
CA ARG A 360 21.93 -41.24 16.21
C ARG A 360 22.78 -40.60 15.13
N CYS A 361 22.50 -39.34 14.80
CA CYS A 361 23.41 -38.52 14.00
C CYS A 361 24.78 -38.43 14.67
N SER A 362 25.83 -38.46 13.86
CA SER A 362 27.23 -38.41 14.29
C SER A 362 27.96 -37.25 13.60
N LYS A 363 29.14 -36.88 14.13
CA LYS A 363 29.86 -35.70 13.65
C LYS A 363 30.46 -35.95 12.25
N GLY A 364 29.72 -35.56 11.21
CA GLY A 364 30.10 -35.76 9.80
C GLY A 364 28.92 -35.87 8.83
N ASP A 365 27.67 -35.88 9.30
CA ASP A 365 26.48 -36.02 8.45
C ASP A 365 26.25 -34.76 7.58
N GLU A 366 26.41 -34.90 6.25
CA GLU A 366 26.15 -33.85 5.25
C GLU A 366 24.62 -33.72 5.02
N LEU A 367 24.09 -32.49 5.02
CA LEU A 367 22.64 -32.23 4.88
C LEU A 367 22.23 -31.95 3.43
N ASP A 368 21.35 -32.80 2.89
CA ASP A 368 20.71 -32.59 1.58
C ASP A 368 19.76 -31.36 1.63
N PRO A 369 19.96 -30.33 0.77
CA PRO A 369 19.20 -29.07 0.82
C PRO A 369 17.87 -29.10 0.06
N SER A 370 17.38 -30.25 -0.42
CA SER A 370 16.25 -30.31 -1.37
C SER A 370 14.83 -30.36 -0.76
N GLY A 371 14.68 -30.42 0.56
CA GLY A 371 13.37 -30.49 1.23
C GLY A 371 12.70 -29.13 1.49
N MET A 372 11.46 -28.95 1.03
CA MET A 372 10.61 -27.86 1.54
C MET A 372 10.20 -28.13 3.00
N GLY A 373 10.65 -27.27 3.91
CA GLY A 373 10.14 -27.20 5.29
C GLY A 373 11.20 -27.47 6.36
N GLU A 374 11.41 -26.47 7.21
CA GLU A 374 11.94 -26.56 8.57
C GLU A 374 13.12 -27.52 8.86
N LYS A 375 14.33 -26.95 8.99
CA LYS A 375 15.18 -27.09 10.20
C LYS A 375 16.50 -26.33 10.07
N LEU A 376 16.84 -25.58 11.13
CA LEU A 376 18.25 -25.36 11.49
C LEU A 376 18.36 -25.33 13.02
N VAL A 377 18.67 -26.49 13.60
CA VAL A 377 18.92 -26.67 15.04
C VAL A 377 20.42 -26.61 15.26
N ILE A 378 20.91 -25.70 16.11
CA ILE A 378 22.35 -25.53 16.37
C ILE A 378 22.62 -25.58 17.87
N VAL A 379 23.70 -26.29 18.22
CA VAL A 379 23.96 -26.86 19.55
C VAL A 379 25.36 -26.46 20.02
N TYR A 380 25.49 -25.86 21.21
CA TYR A 380 26.78 -25.80 21.93
C TYR A 380 26.66 -25.87 23.47
N ARG A 381 27.50 -26.72 24.06
CA ARG A 381 27.89 -26.90 25.49
C ARG A 381 28.92 -28.06 25.55
N LEU A 382 29.94 -28.15 26.40
CA LEU A 382 30.58 -27.27 27.41
C LEU A 382 32.11 -27.25 27.12
N PRO A 383 32.92 -26.37 27.73
CA PRO A 383 33.62 -26.78 28.97
C PRO A 383 33.67 -25.67 30.05
N GLY A 384 33.84 -25.95 31.35
CA GLY A 384 33.97 -27.25 32.04
C GLY A 384 34.03 -27.07 33.58
N GLU A 385 34.13 -28.19 34.30
CA GLU A 385 34.47 -28.33 35.74
C GLU A 385 33.75 -27.48 36.80
N ALA A 386 32.74 -28.06 37.44
CA ALA A 386 32.31 -27.64 38.78
C ALA A 386 33.32 -28.12 39.83
N ARG A 387 34.33 -27.30 40.16
CA ARG A 387 35.35 -27.64 41.15
C ARG A 387 34.88 -27.33 42.58
N SER A 388 34.78 -28.39 43.39
CA SER A 388 34.74 -28.43 44.87
C SER A 388 33.73 -27.57 45.64
N GLY A 389 32.79 -28.24 46.33
CA GLY A 389 31.95 -27.67 47.39
C GLY A 389 31.83 -28.61 48.60
N ALA A 390 32.67 -28.39 49.61
CA ALA A 390 32.54 -28.83 51.01
C ALA A 390 32.19 -30.30 51.33
N GLY A 391 33.22 -31.11 51.59
CA GLY A 391 33.14 -32.29 52.47
C GLY A 391 34.22 -32.19 53.56
N ALA A 392 33.84 -31.86 54.80
CA ALA A 392 34.80 -31.55 55.86
C ALA A 392 35.39 -32.82 56.51
N ARG A 393 36.72 -32.85 56.74
CA ARG A 393 37.33 -33.29 58.02
C ARG A 393 38.85 -33.07 58.12
N GLN A 394 39.24 -32.68 59.34
CA GLN A 394 40.55 -32.83 59.98
C GLN A 394 41.80 -32.12 59.39
N PHE A 395 42.16 -31.04 60.07
CA PHE A 395 43.56 -30.62 60.23
C PHE A 395 44.43 -31.75 60.80
N ARG A 396 45.61 -31.96 60.22
CA ARG A 396 46.82 -32.36 60.96
C ARG A 396 48.02 -31.56 60.46
N LEU A 397 48.85 -31.09 61.41
CA LEU A 397 50.13 -30.43 61.16
C LEU A 397 51.13 -31.39 60.48
N GLY A 398 52.02 -30.87 59.64
CA GLY A 398 53.08 -31.69 59.04
C GLY A 398 54.01 -31.00 58.02
N ILE A 399 54.84 -30.07 58.48
CA ILE A 399 56.27 -29.87 58.07
C ILE A 399 56.61 -29.58 56.59
N LEU A 400 57.30 -28.44 56.37
CA LEU A 400 58.06 -28.11 55.14
C LEU A 400 59.35 -28.97 55.01
N PRO A 401 59.84 -29.31 53.81
CA PRO A 401 60.80 -28.43 53.10
C PRO A 401 60.52 -28.30 51.58
N LEU A 402 60.79 -27.16 50.90
CA LEU A 402 62.09 -26.61 50.49
C LEU A 402 62.91 -27.51 49.52
N ALA A 403 62.87 -27.19 48.21
CA ALA A 403 63.91 -27.53 47.22
C ALA A 403 63.88 -26.56 46.01
N LEU A 404 65.05 -26.27 45.43
CA LEU A 404 65.31 -25.35 44.31
C LEU A 404 65.27 -26.05 42.93
N GLY A 405 65.24 -25.25 41.85
CA GLY A 405 65.46 -25.66 40.44
C GLY A 405 64.52 -24.91 39.49
N LEU A 406 64.77 -23.71 38.96
CA LEU A 406 65.94 -23.12 38.28
C LEU A 406 66.22 -23.70 36.87
N LEU A 407 66.28 -22.78 35.89
CA LEU A 407 66.74 -22.91 34.48
C LEU A 407 65.69 -23.45 33.48
N LEU A 408 65.24 -22.61 32.52
CA LEU A 408 65.78 -22.41 31.14
C LEU A 408 65.66 -23.68 30.27
N TRP A 409 65.12 -23.66 29.06
CA TRP A 409 65.07 -22.58 28.05
C TRP A 409 63.65 -22.18 27.62
#